data_AF-A0A3M2CGX0-F1
#
_entry.id   AF-A0A3M2CGX0-F1
#
_cell.length_a   1.000
_cell.length_b   1.000
_cell.length_c   1.000
_cell.angle_alpha   90.00
_cell.angle_beta   90.00
_cell.angle_gamma   90.00
#
_symmetry.space_group_name_H-M   'P 1'
#
loop_
_entity.id
_entity.type
_entity.pdbx_description
1 polymer ?
#
loop_
_entity_poly.entity_id
_entity_poly.type
_entity_poly.pdbx_seq_one_letter_code
_entity_poly.pdbx_strand_id
1 'polypeptide(L)'
;MRASKLNFGSSGTLLLDLPMTSHRSISLFGIIPFLLIHGLLLGQPTVQAEQTAEPQPKRNPLSRIFSKKARPSPTPTPTSPAAPIELEQASKPQSRTSPPQSLYNLGRSGSSTVSAGENAAPTAHRRTQQQRTRATKSIADVSDRVKSAGKSESTTAPQTISSWLTGRKLVALTYDDGPHPTITPKLIELLKSKNTPATFFLLGQSVKAYPAIAHQLAENGFEVGNHSFSHPQLTKLSDEAIRRELAQCAELITSATGGAPIRVMRPTYGAHNERVRRIANEMGYKIILWDVDTNDWRKRTTDQMVATILSSATDGSIILMHDRYATTLETTAAVIDELRARGFTFVTVSEMLEQPRVAPNRK
;
A
#
# COMPACT_ATOMS: atom_id res chain seq x y z
N MET A 1 27.37 41.35 -42.89
CA MET A 1 27.73 42.54 -42.10
C MET A 1 27.09 43.79 -42.70
N ARG A 2 25.96 44.26 -42.14
CA ARG A 2 25.57 45.68 -41.95
C ARG A 2 24.12 45.72 -41.45
N ALA A 3 23.99 45.79 -40.12
CA ALA A 3 23.16 46.71 -39.34
C ALA A 3 22.38 47.79 -40.14
N SER A 4 21.20 48.28 -39.79
CA SER A 4 20.29 48.20 -38.64
C SER A 4 19.08 49.09 -38.99
N LYS A 5 17.91 48.88 -38.38
CA LYS A 5 17.24 49.88 -37.49
C LYS A 5 15.78 49.53 -37.21
N LEU A 6 15.49 49.55 -35.92
CA LEU A 6 14.19 49.49 -35.26
C LEU A 6 13.40 50.79 -35.48
N ASN A 7 12.07 50.71 -35.42
CA ASN A 7 11.23 51.83 -35.02
C ASN A 7 10.15 51.35 -34.05
N PHE A 8 9.97 52.11 -32.98
CA PHE A 8 9.11 51.86 -31.83
C PHE A 8 8.02 52.93 -31.80
N GLY A 9 6.80 52.53 -31.41
CA GLY A 9 5.90 53.34 -30.59
C GLY A 9 4.96 54.31 -31.30
N SER A 10 3.65 54.12 -31.08
CA SER A 10 2.84 55.17 -30.46
C SER A 10 1.53 54.61 -29.91
N SER A 11 1.25 55.06 -28.69
CA SER A 11 0.12 54.88 -27.79
C SER A 11 -1.26 55.20 -28.37
N GLY A 12 -2.31 54.62 -27.78
CA GLY A 12 -3.70 55.05 -28.00
C GLY A 12 -4.74 54.29 -27.17
N THR A 13 -4.96 54.75 -25.94
CA THR A 13 -6.25 54.90 -25.22
C THR A 13 -7.18 53.69 -24.98
N LEU A 14 -7.37 53.40 -23.69
CA LEU A 14 -8.40 52.55 -23.05
C LEU A 14 -9.81 53.17 -23.14
N LEU A 15 -10.87 52.38 -23.33
CA LEU A 15 -12.10 52.41 -22.50
C LEU A 15 -13.07 51.23 -22.79
N LEU A 16 -13.30 50.42 -21.74
CA LEU A 16 -14.54 49.77 -21.23
C LEU A 16 -15.50 48.94 -22.13
N ASP A 17 -15.49 47.62 -21.84
CA ASP A 17 -16.59 46.69 -21.46
C ASP A 17 -18.01 46.81 -22.08
N LEU A 18 -18.48 45.74 -22.73
CA LEU A 18 -19.44 44.75 -22.19
C LEU A 18 -19.74 43.62 -23.21
N PRO A 19 -20.15 42.41 -22.76
CA PRO A 19 -20.13 41.18 -23.54
C PRO A 19 -21.49 40.86 -24.19
N MET A 20 -21.45 40.16 -25.34
CA MET A 20 -22.61 39.44 -25.88
C MET A 20 -22.21 38.01 -26.24
N THR A 21 -23.04 37.10 -25.73
CA THR A 21 -22.97 35.66 -25.76
C THR A 21 -23.19 35.11 -27.18
N SER A 22 -22.44 34.06 -27.54
CA SER A 22 -22.63 33.33 -28.80
C SER A 22 -22.99 31.87 -28.52
N HIS A 23 -24.13 31.47 -29.07
CA HIS A 23 -24.65 30.11 -29.21
C HIS A 23 -23.65 29.08 -29.76
N ARG A 24 -23.84 27.82 -29.35
CA ARG A 24 -23.82 26.56 -30.13
C ARG A 24 -23.89 25.39 -29.14
N SER A 25 -24.44 24.21 -29.39
CA SER A 25 -25.45 23.67 -30.29
C SER A 25 -25.66 22.24 -29.78
N ILE A 26 -26.91 21.85 -29.56
CA ILE A 26 -27.33 20.52 -29.11
C ILE A 26 -27.14 19.52 -30.27
N SER A 27 -26.51 18.38 -30.02
CA SER A 27 -26.52 17.22 -30.92
C SER A 27 -27.34 16.09 -30.30
N LEU A 28 -28.39 15.68 -31.02
CA LEU A 28 -29.32 14.61 -30.69
C LEU A 28 -29.36 13.67 -31.91
N PHE A 29 -28.93 12.42 -31.76
CA PHE A 29 -29.12 11.29 -32.69
C PHE A 29 -28.96 10.01 -31.86
N GLY A 30 -29.78 8.96 -31.94
CA GLY A 30 -30.96 8.69 -32.74
C GLY A 30 -31.65 7.44 -32.15
N ILE A 31 -32.98 7.42 -32.21
CA ILE A 31 -33.87 6.33 -31.84
C ILE A 31 -34.23 5.59 -33.13
N ILE A 32 -34.15 4.26 -33.15
CA ILE A 32 -34.65 3.41 -34.25
C ILE A 32 -35.85 2.62 -33.72
N PRO A 33 -37.04 2.68 -34.37
CA PRO A 33 -38.19 1.86 -34.00
C PRO A 33 -38.47 0.71 -34.99
N PHE A 34 -39.00 -0.38 -34.41
CA PHE A 34 -40.07 -1.27 -34.91
C PHE A 34 -39.95 -1.98 -36.27
N LEU A 35 -40.04 -3.32 -36.24
CA LEU A 35 -40.95 -4.02 -37.15
C LEU A 35 -41.60 -5.24 -36.49
N LEU A 36 -42.93 -5.23 -36.54
CA LEU A 36 -43.90 -6.18 -36.05
C LEU A 36 -44.23 -7.15 -37.20
N ILE A 37 -44.22 -8.47 -36.97
CA ILE A 37 -44.78 -9.46 -37.90
C ILE A 37 -45.86 -10.25 -37.17
N HIS A 38 -47.09 -10.14 -37.66
CA HIS A 38 -48.25 -10.98 -37.32
C HIS A 38 -48.54 -11.90 -38.52
N GLY A 39 -48.94 -13.15 -38.27
CA GLY A 39 -49.66 -13.93 -39.28
C GLY A 39 -49.68 -15.46 -39.11
N LEU A 40 -50.84 -15.96 -38.69
CA LEU A 40 -51.50 -17.24 -39.04
C LEU A 40 -51.08 -18.58 -38.41
N LEU A 41 -51.78 -18.92 -37.32
CA LEU A 41 -52.74 -20.04 -37.14
C LEU A 41 -52.63 -21.28 -38.06
N LEU A 42 -52.45 -22.48 -37.47
CA LEU A 42 -53.23 -23.70 -37.72
C LEU A 42 -52.87 -24.82 -36.70
N GLY A 43 -53.89 -25.44 -36.09
CA GLY A 43 -53.90 -26.86 -35.70
C GLY A 43 -53.37 -27.29 -34.32
N GLN A 44 -54.27 -27.43 -33.34
CA GLN A 44 -54.09 -28.32 -32.17
C GLN A 44 -54.33 -29.78 -32.59
N PRO A 45 -53.67 -30.75 -31.92
CA PRO A 45 -54.48 -31.78 -31.28
C PRO A 45 -54.09 -31.99 -29.81
N THR A 46 -55.12 -32.13 -28.99
CA THR A 46 -55.09 -32.60 -27.61
C THR A 46 -54.58 -34.04 -27.53
N VAL A 47 -53.56 -34.30 -26.70
CA VAL A 47 -53.26 -35.63 -26.15
C VAL A 47 -53.05 -35.49 -24.65
N GLN A 48 -53.73 -36.37 -23.91
CA GLN A 48 -53.77 -36.45 -22.46
C GLN A 48 -52.43 -36.90 -21.85
N ALA A 49 -52.22 -36.39 -20.64
CA ALA A 49 -51.28 -36.73 -19.58
C ALA A 49 -50.49 -38.05 -19.66
N GLU A 50 -49.17 -37.94 -19.46
CA GLU A 50 -48.43 -38.86 -18.58
C GLU A 50 -47.31 -38.08 -17.87
N GLN A 51 -47.41 -38.01 -16.54
CA GLN A 51 -46.41 -37.41 -15.65
C GLN A 51 -45.23 -38.38 -15.50
N THR A 52 -44.11 -38.08 -16.15
CA THR A 52 -42.81 -38.69 -15.84
C THR A 52 -41.90 -37.66 -15.17
N ALA A 53 -41.40 -38.04 -14.00
CA ALA A 53 -40.65 -37.23 -13.06
C ALA A 53 -39.39 -36.55 -13.65
N GLU A 54 -39.24 -35.28 -13.34
CA GLU A 54 -38.07 -34.45 -13.60
C GLU A 54 -36.95 -34.77 -12.57
N PRO A 55 -35.68 -34.95 -12.98
CA PRO A 55 -34.60 -35.24 -12.05
C PRO A 55 -34.14 -33.98 -11.29
N GLN A 56 -34.31 -34.01 -9.97
CA GLN A 56 -33.85 -32.97 -9.04
C GLN A 56 -32.31 -32.81 -9.06
N PRO A 57 -31.78 -31.57 -8.95
CA PRO A 57 -30.34 -31.35 -8.83
C PRO A 57 -29.81 -31.89 -7.48
N LYS A 58 -28.75 -32.69 -7.55
CA LYS A 58 -28.05 -33.28 -6.38
C LYS A 58 -27.57 -32.17 -5.44
N ARG A 59 -28.11 -32.15 -4.22
CA ARG A 59 -27.65 -31.31 -3.12
C ARG A 59 -26.26 -31.76 -2.65
N ASN A 60 -25.33 -30.81 -2.55
CA ASN A 60 -24.00 -30.99 -1.95
C ASN A 60 -24.12 -31.40 -0.46
N PRO A 61 -23.38 -32.42 0.02
CA PRO A 61 -23.46 -32.87 1.40
C PRO A 61 -22.46 -32.11 2.28
N LEU A 62 -22.70 -30.82 2.55
CA LEU A 62 -21.95 -30.07 3.58
C LEU A 62 -22.85 -29.24 4.52
N SER A 63 -24.17 -29.37 4.46
CA SER A 63 -25.11 -28.58 5.28
C SER A 63 -25.53 -29.25 6.61
N ARG A 64 -24.74 -30.19 7.13
CA ARG A 64 -24.94 -30.77 8.47
C ARG A 64 -23.61 -31.18 9.05
N ILE A 65 -22.97 -30.29 9.81
CA ILE A 65 -22.25 -30.55 11.07
C ILE A 65 -22.02 -29.15 11.71
N PHE A 66 -22.12 -29.07 13.04
CA PHE A 66 -21.92 -27.92 13.94
C PHE A 66 -23.15 -27.11 14.36
N SER A 67 -23.98 -27.76 15.18
CA SER A 67 -24.51 -27.11 16.38
C SER A 67 -23.69 -27.60 17.57
N LYS A 68 -22.80 -26.75 18.12
CA LYS A 68 -22.27 -26.85 19.50
C LYS A 68 -21.54 -25.56 19.89
N LYS A 69 -22.21 -24.81 20.76
CA LYS A 69 -21.78 -23.80 21.75
C LYS A 69 -20.28 -23.47 21.80
N ALA A 70 -19.95 -22.22 21.46
CA ALA A 70 -18.62 -21.64 21.59
C ALA A 70 -18.18 -21.48 23.07
N ARG A 71 -16.91 -21.79 23.34
CA ARG A 71 -16.19 -21.51 24.59
C ARG A 71 -15.00 -20.59 24.23
N PRO A 72 -14.65 -19.58 25.04
CA PRO A 72 -13.57 -18.66 24.68
C PRO A 72 -12.22 -19.36 24.63
N SER A 73 -11.43 -19.06 23.60
CA SER A 73 -10.07 -19.59 23.39
C SER A 73 -9.05 -18.81 24.23
N PRO A 74 -7.99 -19.45 24.76
CA PRO A 74 -6.96 -18.77 25.52
C PRO A 74 -5.94 -18.06 24.61
N THR A 75 -5.40 -16.95 25.14
CA THR A 75 -4.32 -16.13 24.58
C THR A 75 -3.07 -16.95 24.23
N PRO A 76 -2.43 -16.77 23.07
CA PRO A 76 -1.18 -17.46 22.76
C PRO A 76 0.02 -16.80 23.45
N THR A 77 0.70 -17.56 24.30
CA THR A 77 2.07 -17.32 24.79
C THR A 77 3.07 -17.68 23.68
N PRO A 78 4.21 -16.95 23.53
CA PRO A 78 5.11 -17.16 22.41
C PRO A 78 5.90 -18.45 22.59
N THR A 79 5.79 -19.37 21.63
CA THR A 79 6.67 -20.53 21.52
C THR A 79 7.76 -20.27 20.48
N SER A 80 8.96 -20.76 20.80
CA SER A 80 10.25 -20.66 20.11
C SER A 80 10.22 -20.69 18.57
N PRO A 81 11.11 -19.96 17.86
CA PRO A 81 11.06 -19.82 16.41
C PRO A 81 11.43 -21.12 15.67
N ALA A 82 10.69 -21.38 14.60
CA ALA A 82 11.08 -22.34 13.58
C ALA A 82 12.42 -21.95 12.94
N ALA A 83 13.23 -22.96 12.60
CA ALA A 83 14.55 -22.80 12.00
C ALA A 83 14.49 -22.07 10.64
N PRO A 84 15.57 -21.39 10.21
CA PRO A 84 15.63 -20.78 8.88
C PRO A 84 15.49 -21.84 7.80
N ILE A 85 14.54 -21.67 6.89
CA ILE A 85 14.44 -22.47 5.67
C ILE A 85 15.36 -21.83 4.63
N GLU A 86 16.40 -22.57 4.27
CA GLU A 86 17.42 -22.23 3.28
C GLU A 86 16.77 -22.13 1.88
N LEU A 87 16.94 -20.97 1.23
CA LEU A 87 16.59 -20.78 -0.17
C LEU A 87 17.55 -21.63 -1.02
N GLU A 88 17.01 -22.65 -1.68
CA GLU A 88 17.73 -23.54 -2.59
C GLU A 88 18.44 -22.72 -3.69
N GLN A 89 19.77 -22.67 -3.63
CA GLN A 89 20.61 -21.93 -4.57
C GLN A 89 20.67 -22.67 -5.91
N ALA A 90 20.26 -21.98 -6.97
CA ALA A 90 20.42 -22.46 -8.35
C ALA A 90 21.91 -22.62 -8.71
N SER A 91 22.22 -23.77 -9.30
CA SER A 91 23.53 -24.27 -9.72
C SER A 91 24.33 -23.33 -10.64
N LYS A 92 25.62 -23.15 -10.35
CA LYS A 92 26.65 -22.53 -11.20
C LYS A 92 26.90 -23.29 -12.52
N PRO A 93 27.42 -22.59 -13.54
CA PRO A 93 28.50 -23.12 -14.36
C PRO A 93 29.82 -22.34 -14.17
N GLN A 94 30.93 -23.06 -14.34
CA GLN A 94 32.31 -22.63 -14.14
C GLN A 94 32.92 -21.90 -15.35
N SER A 95 33.87 -21.01 -15.02
CA SER A 95 35.11 -20.64 -15.74
C SER A 95 35.02 -19.64 -16.92
N ARG A 96 35.69 -18.47 -16.81
CA ARG A 96 37.08 -18.24 -17.25
C ARG A 96 37.53 -16.77 -17.08
N THR A 97 38.78 -16.61 -16.62
CA THR A 97 39.82 -15.61 -16.95
C THR A 97 39.66 -14.11 -16.59
N SER A 98 40.66 -13.58 -15.87
CA SER A 98 41.12 -12.18 -15.83
C SER A 98 42.66 -12.18 -16.00
N PRO A 99 43.37 -11.05 -16.22
CA PRO A 99 43.08 -9.83 -17.01
C PRO A 99 44.27 -9.50 -17.96
N PRO A 100 44.39 -8.27 -18.49
CA PRO A 100 45.66 -7.57 -18.23
C PRO A 100 45.54 -6.07 -17.90
N GLN A 101 46.59 -5.59 -17.24
CA GLN A 101 46.91 -4.19 -16.95
C GLN A 101 47.66 -3.51 -18.12
N SER A 102 47.51 -2.18 -18.27
CA SER A 102 48.61 -1.21 -18.54
C SER A 102 48.05 0.22 -18.42
N LEU A 103 48.50 1.03 -17.46
CA LEU A 103 49.54 2.08 -17.60
C LEU A 103 49.21 3.17 -18.64
N TYR A 104 49.00 4.42 -18.19
CA TYR A 104 49.91 5.53 -18.45
C TYR A 104 49.66 6.72 -17.51
N ASN A 105 50.74 7.45 -17.32
CA ASN A 105 51.09 8.41 -16.29
C ASN A 105 50.75 9.88 -16.62
N LEU A 106 50.88 10.69 -15.57
CA LEU A 106 51.49 12.03 -15.51
C LEU A 106 50.63 13.29 -15.75
N GLY A 107 50.65 14.17 -14.75
CA GLY A 107 50.22 15.57 -14.85
C GLY A 107 50.24 16.29 -13.50
N ARG A 108 51.44 16.54 -12.98
CA ARG A 108 51.78 17.18 -11.70
C ARG A 108 51.80 18.72 -11.82
N SER A 109 51.68 19.39 -10.67
CA SER A 109 52.13 20.76 -10.29
C SER A 109 50.98 21.74 -10.05
N GLY A 110 50.90 22.54 -8.99
CA GLY A 110 51.75 22.88 -7.83
C GLY A 110 50.87 23.67 -6.83
N SER A 111 50.97 23.50 -5.52
CA SER A 111 51.94 24.06 -4.56
C SER A 111 51.71 25.53 -4.16
N SER A 112 51.78 25.76 -2.84
CA SER A 112 52.05 27.01 -2.07
C SER A 112 50.80 27.65 -1.43
N THR A 113 50.47 27.52 -0.13
CA THR A 113 51.13 27.86 1.18
C THR A 113 50.87 29.29 1.69
N VAL A 114 50.60 29.38 3.02
CA VAL A 114 50.77 30.50 4.00
C VAL A 114 49.93 31.78 3.84
N SER A 115 49.51 32.56 4.85
CA SER A 115 49.73 32.68 6.31
C SER A 115 48.60 33.55 6.94
N ALA A 116 48.50 33.50 8.28
CA ALA A 116 47.72 34.32 9.22
C ALA A 116 48.00 35.84 9.21
N GLY A 117 47.13 36.61 9.88
CA GLY A 117 47.39 37.99 10.32
C GLY A 117 46.17 38.70 10.95
N GLU A 118 46.36 39.24 12.16
CA GLU A 118 45.38 39.84 13.08
C GLU A 118 45.01 41.33 12.83
N ASN A 119 44.00 41.78 13.59
CA ASN A 119 43.92 43.04 14.38
C ASN A 119 43.09 44.27 13.93
N ALA A 120 42.18 44.61 14.87
CA ALA A 120 41.91 45.93 15.48
C ALA A 120 40.85 46.91 14.90
N ALA A 121 39.93 47.30 15.80
CA ALA A 121 39.03 48.46 15.80
C ALA A 121 39.81 49.78 16.10
N PRO A 122 39.24 51.03 16.10
CA PRO A 122 38.14 51.55 16.96
C PRO A 122 37.17 52.55 16.24
N THR A 123 36.08 53.09 16.80
CA THR A 123 36.04 54.31 17.68
C THR A 123 34.56 54.71 18.01
N ALA A 124 34.28 55.04 19.29
CA ALA A 124 33.40 56.09 19.91
C ALA A 124 32.03 56.53 19.29
N HIS A 125 30.99 57.02 19.98
CA HIS A 125 30.75 57.49 21.35
C HIS A 125 29.22 57.67 21.62
N ARG A 126 28.74 57.17 22.77
CA ARG A 126 27.87 57.79 23.80
C ARG A 126 26.98 59.01 23.42
N ARG A 127 25.64 58.86 23.53
CA ARG A 127 24.77 59.83 24.27
C ARG A 127 23.33 59.35 24.55
N THR A 128 23.00 59.42 25.85
CA THR A 128 21.71 59.79 26.47
C THR A 128 20.48 58.88 26.39
N GLN A 129 20.40 58.09 27.47
CA GLN A 129 19.22 57.68 28.23
C GLN A 129 18.33 58.88 28.63
N GLN A 130 17.26 59.16 27.89
CA GLN A 130 16.11 59.94 28.39
C GLN A 130 14.87 59.76 27.49
N GLN A 131 14.35 58.54 27.37
CA GLN A 131 13.00 58.29 26.83
C GLN A 131 12.46 56.96 27.38
N ARG A 132 12.35 56.89 28.71
CA ARG A 132 11.33 56.08 29.37
C ARG A 132 10.11 56.97 29.57
N THR A 133 8.94 56.32 29.64
CA THR A 133 7.61 56.85 30.01
C THR A 133 6.67 57.33 28.90
N ARG A 134 6.34 56.46 27.92
CA ARG A 134 4.96 56.39 27.36
C ARG A 134 4.73 55.21 26.40
N ALA A 135 4.93 53.96 26.85
CA ALA A 135 4.43 52.80 26.11
C ALA A 135 4.37 51.54 26.99
N THR A 136 3.87 51.66 28.22
CA THR A 136 3.54 50.50 29.07
C THR A 136 2.07 50.57 29.45
N LYS A 137 1.20 50.45 28.44
CA LYS A 137 -0.23 50.19 28.62
C LYS A 137 -0.84 49.62 27.33
N SER A 138 -0.38 48.42 26.94
CA SER A 138 -1.12 47.46 26.10
C SER A 138 -0.27 46.20 25.86
N ILE A 139 0.08 45.47 26.92
CA ILE A 139 0.77 44.17 26.79
C ILE A 139 0.18 43.11 27.73
N ALA A 140 -1.02 43.37 28.28
CA ALA A 140 -1.71 42.43 29.17
C ALA A 140 -2.93 41.74 28.52
N ASP A 141 -3.29 42.08 27.27
CA ASP A 141 -4.52 41.56 26.61
C ASP A 141 -4.27 40.83 25.26
N VAL A 142 -3.01 40.55 24.91
CA VAL A 142 -2.66 39.74 23.71
C VAL A 142 -2.16 38.34 24.10
N SER A 143 -2.03 38.05 25.39
CA SER A 143 -1.54 36.75 25.89
C SER A 143 -2.61 35.65 25.98
N ASP A 144 -3.90 35.99 25.81
CA ASP A 144 -5.02 35.04 25.97
C ASP A 144 -5.76 34.68 24.66
N ARG A 145 -5.26 35.09 23.49
CA ARG A 145 -5.83 34.68 22.17
C ARG A 145 -4.91 33.88 21.25
N VAL A 146 -3.73 33.47 21.72
CA VAL A 146 -2.86 32.50 21.00
C VAL A 146 -2.91 31.10 21.64
N LYS A 147 -3.69 30.91 22.72
CA LYS A 147 -3.86 29.59 23.37
C LYS A 147 -4.98 28.71 22.78
N SER A 148 -5.58 29.07 21.64
CA SER A 148 -6.79 28.39 21.13
C SER A 148 -6.80 28.08 19.61
N ALA A 149 -5.66 27.97 18.94
CA ALA A 149 -5.65 27.50 17.56
C ALA A 149 -4.41 26.67 17.26
N GLY A 150 -4.60 25.38 16.99
CA GLY A 150 -3.57 24.50 16.42
C GLY A 150 -2.91 23.51 17.38
N LYS A 151 -3.69 22.64 18.02
CA LYS A 151 -3.18 21.33 18.45
C LYS A 151 -4.27 20.27 18.39
N SER A 152 -4.65 19.92 17.17
CA SER A 152 -5.33 18.66 16.87
C SER A 152 -4.48 17.86 15.88
N GLU A 153 -3.20 17.69 16.20
CA GLU A 153 -2.52 16.47 15.83
C GLU A 153 -2.64 15.54 17.02
N SER A 154 -3.54 14.56 16.88
CA SER A 154 -3.63 13.45 17.80
C SER A 154 -2.25 12.79 17.87
N THR A 155 -1.51 13.03 18.96
CA THR A 155 -0.34 12.27 19.38
C THR A 155 -0.78 10.87 19.80
N THR A 156 -1.46 10.14 18.91
CA THR A 156 -1.82 8.75 19.16
C THR A 156 -0.53 7.95 19.10
N ALA A 157 -0.25 7.18 20.15
CA ALA A 157 0.85 6.22 20.15
C ALA A 157 0.83 5.41 18.84
N PRO A 158 2.00 5.09 18.25
CA PRO A 158 2.06 4.43 16.95
C PRO A 158 1.23 3.15 16.98
N GLN A 159 0.14 3.15 16.21
CA GLN A 159 -0.84 2.08 16.24
C GLN A 159 -0.44 0.95 15.33
N THR A 160 -0.55 -0.27 15.87
CA THR A 160 -0.53 -1.51 15.11
C THR A 160 -1.97 -1.85 14.71
N ILE A 161 -2.17 -2.20 13.44
CA ILE A 161 -3.50 -2.41 12.87
C ILE A 161 -3.62 -3.86 12.40
N SER A 162 -4.47 -4.64 13.06
CA SER A 162 -4.80 -6.02 12.65
C SER A 162 -6.10 -6.10 11.85
N SER A 163 -7.02 -5.13 12.03
CA SER A 163 -8.29 -5.03 11.33
C SER A 163 -8.84 -3.59 11.40
N TRP A 164 -9.82 -3.26 10.55
CA TRP A 164 -10.37 -1.92 10.42
C TRP A 164 -11.88 -1.93 10.10
N LEU A 165 -12.73 -1.98 11.13
CA LEU A 165 -14.18 -2.01 10.96
C LEU A 165 -14.71 -0.77 10.22
N THR A 166 -15.45 -0.97 9.11
CA THR A 166 -15.87 0.12 8.19
C THR A 166 -17.39 0.33 8.11
N GLY A 167 -18.18 -0.63 8.57
CA GLY A 167 -19.62 -0.74 8.31
C GLY A 167 -19.98 -1.21 6.89
N ARG A 168 -19.00 -1.56 6.03
CA ARG A 168 -19.22 -1.76 4.58
C ARG A 168 -18.85 -3.15 4.06
N LYS A 169 -18.51 -4.10 4.94
CA LYS A 169 -18.01 -5.45 4.58
C LYS A 169 -16.80 -5.40 3.65
N LEU A 170 -15.77 -4.68 4.06
CA LEU A 170 -14.49 -4.66 3.34
C LEU A 170 -13.55 -5.74 3.87
N VAL A 171 -12.72 -6.30 2.99
CA VAL A 171 -11.63 -7.23 3.36
C VAL A 171 -10.39 -6.93 2.53
N ALA A 172 -9.22 -7.12 3.13
CA ALA A 172 -7.94 -6.98 2.44
C ALA A 172 -7.23 -8.34 2.36
N LEU A 173 -6.89 -8.76 1.13
CA LEU A 173 -5.97 -9.87 0.92
C LEU A 173 -4.55 -9.35 0.98
N THR A 174 -3.72 -9.97 1.81
CA THR A 174 -2.32 -9.58 1.99
C THR A 174 -1.39 -10.77 1.81
N TYR A 175 -0.23 -10.51 1.20
CA TYR A 175 0.78 -11.53 0.92
C TYR A 175 2.16 -11.11 1.40
N ASP A 176 2.81 -11.96 2.19
CA ASP A 176 4.16 -11.74 2.72
C ASP A 176 5.23 -12.52 1.93
N ASP A 177 6.50 -12.16 2.14
CA ASP A 177 7.75 -12.77 1.66
C ASP A 177 8.17 -12.51 0.20
N GLY A 178 7.27 -12.03 -0.62
CA GLY A 178 7.48 -11.85 -2.05
C GLY A 178 8.53 -10.81 -2.44
N PRO A 179 8.81 -10.70 -3.76
CA PRO A 179 8.26 -11.51 -4.84
C PRO A 179 8.95 -12.89 -4.97
N HIS A 180 8.15 -13.94 -5.20
CA HIS A 180 8.59 -15.28 -5.61
C HIS A 180 8.55 -15.41 -7.16
N PRO A 181 9.56 -16.02 -7.81
CA PRO A 181 9.69 -16.02 -9.27
C PRO A 181 8.56 -16.73 -10.02
N THR A 182 7.86 -17.67 -9.37
CA THR A 182 6.83 -18.49 -10.03
C THR A 182 5.42 -18.23 -9.52
N ILE A 183 5.27 -17.81 -8.26
CA ILE A 183 3.96 -17.76 -7.60
C ILE A 183 3.40 -16.34 -7.67
N THR A 184 4.21 -15.31 -7.38
CA THR A 184 3.80 -13.91 -7.50
C THR A 184 3.29 -13.56 -8.90
N PRO A 185 3.94 -13.93 -10.03
CA PRO A 185 3.37 -13.68 -11.36
C PRO A 185 2.02 -14.34 -11.59
N LYS A 186 1.79 -15.55 -11.06
CA LYS A 186 0.49 -16.23 -11.18
C LYS A 186 -0.59 -15.56 -10.32
N LEU A 187 -0.22 -15.06 -9.14
CA LEU A 187 -1.11 -14.28 -8.30
C LEU A 187 -1.50 -12.95 -8.97
N ILE A 188 -0.55 -12.25 -9.59
CA ILE A 188 -0.80 -11.04 -10.38
C ILE A 188 -1.87 -11.31 -11.43
N GLU A 189 -1.69 -12.33 -12.27
CA GLU A 189 -2.63 -12.65 -13.34
C GLU A 189 -4.01 -13.06 -12.80
N LEU A 190 -4.08 -13.88 -11.74
CA LEU A 190 -5.33 -14.26 -11.10
C LEU A 190 -6.08 -13.06 -10.52
N LEU A 191 -5.38 -12.18 -9.80
CA LEU A 191 -5.99 -11.01 -9.16
C LEU A 191 -6.47 -10.01 -10.20
N LYS A 192 -5.71 -9.81 -11.29
CA LYS A 192 -6.14 -9.01 -12.44
C LYS A 192 -7.37 -9.59 -13.12
N SER A 193 -7.37 -10.89 -13.42
CA SER A 193 -8.50 -11.53 -14.10
C SER A 193 -9.79 -11.46 -13.28
N LYS A 194 -9.66 -11.37 -11.95
CA LYS A 194 -10.78 -11.20 -11.02
C LYS A 194 -11.03 -9.73 -10.63
N ASN A 195 -10.24 -8.78 -11.13
CA ASN A 195 -10.29 -7.36 -10.78
C ASN A 195 -10.30 -7.14 -9.25
N THR A 196 -9.37 -7.81 -8.56
CA THR A 196 -9.30 -7.85 -7.09
C THR A 196 -8.04 -7.12 -6.62
N PRO A 197 -8.16 -5.99 -5.90
CA PRO A 197 -7.02 -5.34 -5.29
C PRO A 197 -6.43 -6.19 -4.15
N ALA A 198 -5.12 -6.01 -3.89
CA ALA A 198 -4.40 -6.70 -2.84
C ALA A 198 -3.14 -5.92 -2.42
N THR A 199 -2.59 -6.28 -1.26
CA THR A 199 -1.37 -5.68 -0.72
C THR A 199 -0.28 -6.74 -0.57
N PHE A 200 0.93 -6.45 -1.07
CA PHE A 200 2.08 -7.35 -0.99
C PHE A 200 3.17 -6.74 -0.11
N PHE A 201 3.51 -7.39 1.00
CA PHE A 201 4.61 -7.00 1.87
C PHE A 201 5.89 -7.70 1.39
N LEU A 202 6.76 -6.93 0.74
CA LEU A 202 7.92 -7.47 0.04
C LEU A 202 9.16 -7.51 0.92
N LEU A 203 9.96 -8.56 0.77
CA LEU A 203 11.30 -8.65 1.33
C LEU A 203 12.30 -7.96 0.39
N GLY A 204 13.17 -7.13 0.95
CA GLY A 204 14.18 -6.43 0.16
C GLY A 204 15.11 -7.39 -0.60
N GLN A 205 15.50 -8.51 0.01
CA GLN A 205 16.28 -9.55 -0.68
C GLN A 205 15.53 -10.16 -1.88
N SER A 206 14.23 -10.42 -1.75
CA SER A 206 13.40 -10.92 -2.85
C SER A 206 13.26 -9.89 -3.97
N VAL A 207 13.05 -8.62 -3.64
CA VAL A 207 13.00 -7.52 -4.62
C VAL A 207 14.32 -7.36 -5.36
N LYS A 208 15.45 -7.48 -4.65
CA LYS A 208 16.78 -7.47 -5.27
C LYS A 208 16.97 -8.61 -6.28
N ALA A 209 16.45 -9.79 -5.98
CA ALA A 209 16.54 -10.95 -6.85
C ALA A 209 15.58 -10.86 -8.05
N TYR A 210 14.38 -10.32 -7.86
CA TYR A 210 13.32 -10.27 -8.87
C TYR A 210 12.69 -8.88 -9.03
N PRO A 211 13.48 -7.85 -9.39
CA PRO A 211 12.98 -6.46 -9.45
C PRO A 211 11.88 -6.28 -10.50
N ALA A 212 11.93 -7.03 -11.61
CA ALA A 212 10.89 -6.98 -12.64
C ALA A 212 9.52 -7.44 -12.14
N ILE A 213 9.46 -8.39 -11.18
CA ILE A 213 8.18 -8.86 -10.62
C ILE A 213 7.63 -7.81 -9.63
N ALA A 214 8.50 -7.18 -8.84
CA ALA A 214 8.11 -6.05 -8.00
C ALA A 214 7.58 -4.88 -8.85
N HIS A 215 8.21 -4.59 -9.99
CA HIS A 215 7.70 -3.63 -10.96
C HIS A 215 6.29 -3.99 -11.46
N GLN A 216 6.09 -5.24 -11.88
CA GLN A 216 4.79 -5.74 -12.34
C GLN A 216 3.70 -5.61 -11.27
N LEU A 217 4.02 -5.83 -9.98
CA LEU A 217 3.04 -5.61 -8.90
C LEU A 217 2.53 -4.17 -8.91
N ALA A 218 3.44 -3.20 -8.91
CA ALA A 218 3.09 -1.78 -8.89
C ALA A 218 2.42 -1.32 -10.20
N GLU A 219 2.92 -1.77 -11.36
CA GLU A 219 2.35 -1.44 -12.68
C GLU A 219 0.89 -1.91 -12.81
N ASN A 220 0.54 -3.04 -12.19
CA ASN A 220 -0.82 -3.56 -12.18
C ASN A 220 -1.69 -3.02 -11.02
N GLY A 221 -1.21 -1.99 -10.30
CA GLY A 221 -1.98 -1.27 -9.30
C GLY A 221 -2.10 -1.98 -7.94
N PHE A 222 -1.31 -3.03 -7.68
CA PHE A 222 -1.27 -3.63 -6.34
C PHE A 222 -0.50 -2.74 -5.37
N GLU A 223 -0.95 -2.69 -4.12
CA GLU A 223 -0.21 -1.98 -3.06
C GLU A 223 1.04 -2.78 -2.68
N VAL A 224 2.17 -2.11 -2.55
CA VAL A 224 3.42 -2.69 -2.05
C VAL A 224 3.76 -2.13 -0.68
N GLY A 225 4.07 -3.03 0.26
CA GLY A 225 4.48 -2.73 1.62
C GLY A 225 5.88 -3.24 1.94
N ASN A 226 6.47 -2.75 3.03
CA ASN A 226 7.79 -3.15 3.49
C ASN A 226 7.71 -4.36 4.44
N HIS A 227 8.47 -5.42 4.19
CA HIS A 227 8.56 -6.59 5.06
C HIS A 227 9.96 -6.84 5.65
N SER A 228 10.77 -5.79 5.82
CA SER A 228 12.22 -5.83 6.09
C SER A 228 13.08 -6.30 4.91
N PHE A 229 14.40 -6.26 5.05
CA PHE A 229 15.32 -6.65 3.98
C PHE A 229 15.55 -8.16 3.98
N SER A 230 15.95 -8.72 5.13
CA SER A 230 16.47 -10.09 5.26
C SER A 230 15.60 -11.04 6.10
N HIS A 231 14.36 -10.63 6.39
CA HIS A 231 13.41 -11.33 7.26
C HIS A 231 13.87 -11.59 8.73
N PRO A 232 14.58 -10.67 9.42
CA PRO A 232 14.98 -10.88 10.81
C PRO A 232 13.86 -10.50 11.77
N GLN A 233 13.82 -11.18 12.92
CA GLN A 233 12.92 -10.77 14.00
C GLN A 233 13.34 -9.42 14.59
N LEU A 234 12.71 -8.33 14.13
CA LEU A 234 13.10 -6.94 14.42
C LEU A 234 13.25 -6.63 15.92
N THR A 235 12.47 -7.28 16.78
CA THR A 235 12.53 -7.08 18.24
C THR A 235 13.85 -7.53 18.87
N LYS A 236 14.65 -8.34 18.17
CA LYS A 236 15.97 -8.82 18.60
C LYS A 236 17.13 -7.95 18.10
N LEU A 237 16.86 -6.94 17.30
CA LEU A 237 17.86 -6.08 16.69
C LEU A 237 18.11 -4.81 17.51
N SER A 238 19.23 -4.12 17.25
CA SER A 238 19.44 -2.73 17.70
C SER A 238 18.54 -1.76 16.91
N ASP A 239 18.33 -0.54 17.42
CA ASP A 239 17.52 0.46 16.73
C ASP A 239 18.10 0.83 15.35
N GLU A 240 19.43 0.89 15.23
CA GLU A 240 20.14 1.15 13.97
C GLU A 240 19.96 -0.02 12.99
N ALA A 241 20.00 -1.26 13.49
CA ALA A 241 19.78 -2.44 12.67
C ALA A 241 18.33 -2.52 12.15
N ILE A 242 17.34 -2.18 12.96
CA ILE A 242 15.94 -2.05 12.51
C ILE A 242 15.84 -1.00 11.39
N ARG A 243 16.40 0.20 11.59
CA ARG A 243 16.37 1.26 10.56
C ARG A 243 17.05 0.83 9.26
N ARG A 244 18.18 0.13 9.33
CA ARG A 244 18.87 -0.40 8.14
C ARG A 244 18.01 -1.42 7.39
N GLU A 245 17.42 -2.38 8.08
CA GLU A 245 16.54 -3.39 7.47
C GLU A 245 15.37 -2.74 6.72
N LEU A 246 14.72 -1.75 7.34
CA LEU A 246 13.58 -1.07 6.73
C LEU A 246 14.02 -0.15 5.58
N ALA A 247 15.10 0.63 5.76
CA ALA A 247 15.58 1.56 4.74
C ALA A 247 16.10 0.86 3.48
N GLN A 248 16.88 -0.22 3.63
CA GLN A 248 17.39 -0.99 2.48
C GLN A 248 16.26 -1.65 1.69
N CYS A 249 15.26 -2.19 2.39
CA CYS A 249 14.07 -2.73 1.75
C CYS A 249 13.30 -1.64 0.98
N ALA A 250 13.11 -0.47 1.60
CA ALA A 250 12.41 0.66 0.97
C ALA A 250 13.12 1.18 -0.28
N GLU A 251 14.45 1.31 -0.25
CA GLU A 251 15.26 1.73 -1.40
C GLU A 251 15.07 0.79 -2.59
N LEU A 252 15.11 -0.52 -2.34
CA LEU A 252 14.95 -1.54 -3.39
C LEU A 252 13.52 -1.56 -3.96
N ILE A 253 12.50 -1.49 -3.10
CA ILE A 253 11.09 -1.40 -3.54
C ILE A 253 10.89 -0.12 -4.37
N THR A 254 11.34 1.03 -3.87
CA THR A 254 11.19 2.32 -4.55
C THR A 254 11.84 2.29 -5.93
N SER A 255 13.05 1.74 -6.02
CA SER A 255 13.80 1.64 -7.28
C SER A 255 13.12 0.71 -8.28
N ALA A 256 12.63 -0.45 -7.83
CA ALA A 256 11.98 -1.43 -8.71
C ALA A 256 10.58 -0.97 -9.17
N THR A 257 9.85 -0.24 -8.34
CA THR A 257 8.45 0.14 -8.58
C THR A 257 8.28 1.52 -9.21
N GLY A 258 9.38 2.20 -9.56
CA GLY A 258 9.32 3.55 -10.14
C GLY A 258 8.86 4.63 -9.16
N GLY A 259 9.12 4.44 -7.87
CA GLY A 259 8.78 5.41 -6.83
C GLY A 259 7.40 5.26 -6.21
N ALA A 260 6.77 4.08 -6.31
CA ALA A 260 5.48 3.83 -5.67
C ALA A 260 5.57 4.10 -4.15
N PRO A 261 4.58 4.79 -3.55
CA PRO A 261 4.64 5.18 -2.14
C PRO A 261 4.51 3.96 -1.23
N ILE A 262 5.48 3.78 -0.34
CA ILE A 262 5.47 2.70 0.66
C ILE A 262 4.92 3.27 1.97
N ARG A 263 3.63 3.03 2.26
CA ARG A 263 2.92 3.62 3.41
C ARG A 263 2.77 2.66 4.58
N VAL A 264 2.85 1.36 4.27
CA VAL A 264 2.59 0.28 5.22
C VAL A 264 3.81 -0.62 5.34
N MET A 265 4.03 -1.13 6.55
CA MET A 265 5.02 -2.15 6.80
C MET A 265 4.42 -3.24 7.69
N ARG A 266 4.88 -4.47 7.49
CA ARG A 266 4.53 -5.60 8.36
C ARG A 266 5.83 -6.14 8.95
N PRO A 267 5.97 -6.21 10.29
CA PRO A 267 7.14 -6.81 10.90
C PRO A 267 7.07 -8.32 10.69
N THR A 268 8.19 -8.93 10.31
CA THR A 268 8.31 -10.38 10.15
C THR A 268 7.88 -11.13 11.41
N TYR A 269 7.22 -12.27 11.24
CA TYR A 269 6.62 -13.05 12.33
C TYR A 269 5.55 -12.28 13.14
N GLY A 270 5.11 -11.10 12.68
CA GLY A 270 4.30 -10.17 13.48
C GLY A 270 5.04 -9.60 14.70
N ALA A 271 6.36 -9.82 14.81
CA ALA A 271 7.12 -9.53 16.00
C ALA A 271 7.41 -8.03 16.14
N HIS A 272 6.75 -7.38 17.10
CA HIS A 272 6.89 -5.95 17.34
C HIS A 272 6.87 -5.63 18.83
N ASN A 273 7.54 -4.54 19.20
CA ASN A 273 7.54 -3.95 20.53
C ASN A 273 7.53 -2.42 20.39
N GLU A 274 7.63 -1.69 21.50
CA GLU A 274 7.61 -0.22 21.47
C GLU A 274 8.74 0.38 20.60
N ARG A 275 9.94 -0.22 20.61
CA ARG A 275 11.06 0.22 19.78
C ARG A 275 10.75 0.08 18.29
N VAL A 276 10.25 -1.08 17.87
CA VAL A 276 9.84 -1.33 16.48
C VAL A 276 8.72 -0.38 16.06
N ARG A 277 7.69 -0.20 16.91
CA ARG A 277 6.57 0.71 16.63
C ARG A 277 7.01 2.17 16.47
N ARG A 278 7.87 2.64 17.38
CA ARG A 278 8.44 3.98 17.31
C ARG A 278 9.23 4.19 16.03
N ILE A 279 10.18 3.30 15.71
CA ILE A 279 11.03 3.42 14.53
C ILE A 279 10.21 3.37 13.24
N ALA A 280 9.27 2.43 13.13
CA ALA A 280 8.40 2.36 11.94
C ALA A 280 7.63 3.67 11.73
N ASN A 281 7.10 4.25 12.81
CA ASN A 281 6.39 5.53 12.75
C ASN A 281 7.30 6.72 12.42
N GLU A 282 8.51 6.79 12.99
CA GLU A 282 9.55 7.78 12.63
C GLU A 282 9.90 7.71 11.14
N MET A 283 9.86 6.51 10.56
CA MET A 283 10.09 6.27 9.13
C MET A 283 8.83 6.43 8.26
N GLY A 284 7.70 6.85 8.85
CA GLY A 284 6.46 7.14 8.13
C GLY A 284 5.56 5.93 7.84
N TYR A 285 5.85 4.76 8.42
CA TYR A 285 5.05 3.55 8.20
C TYR A 285 3.93 3.39 9.22
N LYS A 286 2.79 2.91 8.74
CA LYS A 286 1.79 2.23 9.58
C LYS A 286 2.17 0.75 9.70
N ILE A 287 2.10 0.20 10.92
CA ILE A 287 2.33 -1.23 11.15
C ILE A 287 1.03 -1.99 10.91
N ILE A 288 1.07 -2.91 9.97
CA ILE A 288 -0.06 -3.76 9.58
C ILE A 288 0.20 -5.20 10.01
N LEU A 289 -0.73 -5.78 10.76
CA LEU A 289 -0.78 -7.19 11.09
C LEU A 289 -1.98 -7.83 10.37
N TRP A 290 -2.65 -8.77 11.02
CA TRP A 290 -3.80 -9.50 10.51
C TRP A 290 -4.69 -9.95 11.68
N ASP A 291 -5.96 -10.17 11.39
CA ASP A 291 -6.92 -10.84 12.29
C ASP A 291 -7.31 -12.23 11.77
N VAL A 292 -7.06 -12.52 10.48
CA VAL A 292 -7.29 -13.83 9.85
C VAL A 292 -5.97 -14.41 9.35
N ASP A 293 -5.50 -15.48 9.98
CA ASP A 293 -4.27 -16.20 9.61
C ASP A 293 -4.60 -17.55 8.97
N THR A 294 -4.26 -17.71 7.68
CA THR A 294 -4.47 -18.98 6.97
C THR A 294 -3.57 -20.10 7.49
N ASN A 295 -2.42 -19.77 8.06
CA ASN A 295 -1.33 -20.70 8.37
C ASN A 295 -0.91 -21.55 7.14
N ASP A 296 -0.90 -20.94 5.96
CA ASP A 296 -0.48 -21.56 4.69
C ASP A 296 0.93 -22.16 4.74
N TRP A 297 1.85 -21.50 5.46
CA TRP A 297 3.21 -21.97 5.75
C TRP A 297 3.28 -23.31 6.51
N ARG A 298 2.17 -23.78 7.10
CA ARG A 298 2.08 -25.09 7.78
C ARG A 298 1.65 -26.23 6.85
N LYS A 299 1.82 -26.09 5.53
CA LYS A 299 1.42 -27.10 4.52
C LYS A 299 -0.06 -27.49 4.61
N ARG A 300 -0.93 -26.51 4.88
CA ARG A 300 -2.39 -26.72 4.93
C ARG A 300 -2.95 -26.91 3.52
N THR A 301 -4.06 -27.64 3.43
CA THR A 301 -4.77 -27.81 2.16
C THR A 301 -5.56 -26.56 1.80
N THR A 302 -5.83 -26.36 0.51
CA THR A 302 -6.67 -25.27 0.00
C THR A 302 -8.00 -25.19 0.75
N ASP A 303 -8.72 -26.30 0.90
CA ASP A 303 -10.01 -26.35 1.62
C ASP A 303 -9.90 -25.91 3.08
N GLN A 304 -8.83 -26.29 3.77
CA GLN A 304 -8.60 -25.88 5.16
C GLN A 304 -8.39 -24.37 5.29
N MET A 305 -7.68 -23.76 4.34
CA MET A 305 -7.40 -22.33 4.35
C MET A 305 -8.64 -21.52 3.96
N VAL A 306 -9.37 -21.98 2.94
CA VAL A 306 -10.69 -21.43 2.56
C VAL A 306 -11.65 -21.47 3.76
N ALA A 307 -11.78 -22.62 4.43
CA ALA A 307 -12.66 -22.75 5.59
C ALA A 307 -12.26 -21.80 6.72
N THR A 308 -10.97 -21.65 7.02
CA THR A 308 -10.48 -20.67 8.00
C THR A 308 -10.91 -19.26 7.62
N ILE A 309 -10.64 -18.80 6.39
CA ILE A 309 -11.02 -17.47 5.93
C ILE A 309 -12.53 -17.25 6.02
N LEU A 310 -13.32 -18.18 5.49
CA LEU A 310 -14.78 -18.04 5.44
C LEU A 310 -15.46 -18.09 6.81
N SER A 311 -14.81 -18.68 7.81
CA SER A 311 -15.32 -18.72 9.19
C SER A 311 -14.92 -17.50 10.04
N SER A 312 -13.83 -16.82 9.67
CA SER A 312 -13.23 -15.74 10.48
C SER A 312 -13.34 -14.36 9.87
N ALA A 313 -13.44 -14.24 8.53
CA ALA A 313 -13.50 -12.95 7.86
C ALA A 313 -14.76 -12.17 8.27
N THR A 314 -14.54 -10.95 8.75
CA THR A 314 -15.57 -9.98 9.08
C THR A 314 -15.27 -8.66 8.38
N ASP A 315 -16.16 -7.69 8.52
CA ASP A 315 -15.93 -6.36 7.97
C ASP A 315 -14.67 -5.72 8.58
N GLY A 316 -13.74 -5.34 7.72
CA GLY A 316 -12.45 -4.78 8.09
C GLY A 316 -11.34 -5.82 8.29
N SER A 317 -11.58 -7.10 7.99
CA SER A 317 -10.56 -8.13 8.18
C SER A 317 -9.39 -7.98 7.20
N ILE A 318 -8.18 -8.18 7.71
CA ILE A 318 -6.92 -8.26 6.98
C ILE A 318 -6.45 -9.71 7.02
N ILE A 319 -6.40 -10.35 5.85
CA ILE A 319 -6.13 -11.78 5.70
C ILE A 319 -4.65 -11.98 5.35
N LEU A 320 -3.93 -12.75 6.17
CA LEU A 320 -2.54 -13.13 5.95
C LEU A 320 -2.41 -14.42 5.13
N MET A 321 -1.64 -14.32 4.05
CA MET A 321 -1.09 -15.41 3.26
C MET A 321 0.36 -15.06 2.84
N HIS A 322 1.05 -15.98 2.17
CA HIS A 322 2.40 -15.78 1.61
C HIS A 322 2.41 -16.13 0.11
N ASP A 323 3.03 -15.30 -0.72
CA ASP A 323 3.01 -15.43 -2.20
C ASP A 323 4.04 -16.44 -2.75
N ARG A 324 4.26 -17.53 -2.03
CA ARG A 324 5.32 -18.52 -2.28
C ARG A 324 4.83 -19.96 -2.33
N TYR A 325 3.55 -20.20 -2.04
CA TYR A 325 2.95 -21.54 -2.05
C TYR A 325 1.88 -21.68 -3.14
N ALA A 326 1.83 -22.85 -3.80
CA ALA A 326 0.79 -23.15 -4.78
C ALA A 326 -0.61 -23.19 -4.16
N THR A 327 -0.72 -23.69 -2.92
CA THR A 327 -1.99 -23.70 -2.17
C THR A 327 -2.52 -22.30 -1.89
N THR A 328 -1.66 -21.29 -1.75
CA THR A 328 -2.06 -19.88 -1.64
C THR A 328 -2.76 -19.42 -2.91
N LEU A 329 -2.23 -19.73 -4.09
CA LEU A 329 -2.84 -19.36 -5.37
C LEU A 329 -4.25 -19.98 -5.52
N GLU A 330 -4.38 -21.27 -5.23
CA GLU A 330 -5.67 -21.98 -5.29
C GLU A 330 -6.67 -21.41 -4.28
N THR A 331 -6.21 -21.11 -3.07
CA THR A 331 -7.04 -20.52 -2.01
C THR A 331 -7.51 -19.12 -2.40
N THR A 332 -6.61 -18.27 -2.90
CA THR A 332 -6.96 -16.94 -3.42
C THR A 332 -8.05 -17.03 -4.47
N ALA A 333 -7.95 -17.97 -5.41
CA ALA A 333 -8.96 -18.13 -6.46
C ALA A 333 -10.34 -18.44 -5.88
N ALA A 334 -10.41 -19.37 -4.92
CA ALA A 334 -11.67 -19.78 -4.29
C ALA A 334 -12.25 -18.69 -3.38
N VAL A 335 -11.44 -18.07 -2.51
CA VAL A 335 -11.96 -17.12 -1.51
C VAL A 335 -12.46 -15.82 -2.10
N ILE A 336 -11.94 -15.40 -3.26
CA ILE A 336 -12.46 -14.20 -3.94
C ILE A 336 -13.93 -14.38 -4.30
N ASP A 337 -14.28 -15.53 -4.89
CA ASP A 337 -15.65 -15.79 -5.33
C ASP A 337 -16.58 -15.99 -4.13
N GLU A 338 -16.13 -16.77 -3.14
CA GLU A 338 -16.91 -17.06 -1.92
C GLU A 338 -17.18 -15.82 -1.06
N LEU A 339 -16.19 -14.94 -0.86
CA LEU A 339 -16.39 -13.71 -0.08
C LEU A 339 -17.25 -12.69 -0.84
N ARG A 340 -17.09 -12.57 -2.17
CA ARG A 340 -18.00 -11.75 -3.00
C ARG A 340 -19.44 -12.24 -2.92
N ALA A 341 -19.67 -13.56 -2.99
CA ALA A 341 -20.99 -14.14 -2.82
C ALA A 341 -21.63 -13.83 -1.45
N ARG A 342 -20.80 -13.57 -0.42
CA ARG A 342 -21.22 -13.15 0.93
C ARG A 342 -21.36 -11.62 1.10
N GLY A 343 -21.17 -10.88 0.01
CA GLY A 343 -21.31 -9.43 -0.06
C GLY A 343 -20.09 -8.65 0.43
N PHE A 344 -18.91 -9.26 0.43
CA PHE A 344 -17.66 -8.54 0.73
C PHE A 344 -17.11 -7.83 -0.51
N THR A 345 -16.47 -6.69 -0.26
CA THR A 345 -15.68 -5.97 -1.27
C THR A 345 -14.20 -6.05 -0.90
N PHE A 346 -13.37 -6.37 -1.87
CA PHE A 346 -11.92 -6.41 -1.70
C PHE A 346 -11.32 -5.02 -1.89
N VAL A 347 -10.37 -4.68 -1.03
CA VAL A 347 -9.59 -3.43 -1.06
C VAL A 347 -8.14 -3.73 -0.70
N THR A 348 -7.22 -2.85 -1.08
CA THR A 348 -5.88 -2.78 -0.48
C THR A 348 -5.98 -2.36 0.99
N VAL A 349 -4.90 -2.56 1.75
CA VAL A 349 -4.84 -2.10 3.13
C VAL A 349 -4.96 -0.58 3.20
N SER A 350 -4.25 0.17 2.35
CA SER A 350 -4.37 1.65 2.37
C SER A 350 -5.80 2.12 2.07
N GLU A 351 -6.47 1.57 1.06
CA GLU A 351 -7.88 1.91 0.75
C GLU A 351 -8.83 1.56 1.91
N MET A 352 -8.56 0.48 2.65
CA MET A 352 -9.30 0.14 3.86
C MET A 352 -9.14 1.21 4.94
N LEU A 353 -7.90 1.67 5.18
CA LEU A 353 -7.59 2.66 6.20
C LEU A 353 -8.08 4.08 5.88
N GLU A 354 -8.36 4.37 4.60
CA GLU A 354 -9.01 5.60 4.17
C GLU A 354 -10.51 5.63 4.51
N GLN A 355 -11.12 4.47 4.80
CA GLN A 355 -12.52 4.44 5.22
C GLN A 355 -12.68 4.96 6.66
N PRO A 356 -13.77 5.68 6.96
CA PRO A 356 -14.12 6.03 8.34
C PRO A 356 -14.17 4.78 9.23
N ARG A 357 -13.40 4.81 10.33
CA ARG A 357 -13.42 3.71 11.29
C ARG A 357 -14.70 3.77 12.12
N VAL A 358 -15.47 2.69 12.09
CA VAL A 358 -16.63 2.53 12.96
C VAL A 358 -16.16 2.01 14.32
N ALA A 359 -16.64 2.61 15.41
CA ALA A 359 -16.41 2.07 16.73
C ALA A 359 -17.07 0.69 16.83
N PRO A 360 -16.37 -0.35 17.31
CA PRO A 360 -17.02 -1.64 17.52
C PRO A 360 -18.18 -1.43 18.48
N ASN A 361 -19.37 -1.90 18.11
CA ASN A 361 -20.53 -1.88 19.00
C ASN A 361 -20.14 -2.54 20.31
N ARG A 362 -20.08 -1.76 21.40
CA ARG A 362 -19.91 -2.31 22.75
C ARG A 362 -21.17 -3.13 23.03
N LYS A 363 -21.04 -4.45 22.98
CA LYS A 363 -22.10 -5.38 23.41
C LYS A 363 -22.14 -5.47 24.92
#